data_AF-A0A7R7VY77-F1
#
_entry.id   AF-A0A7R7VY77-F1
#
_cell.length_a   1.000
_cell.length_b   1.000
_cell.length_c   1.000
_cell.angle_alpha   90.00
_cell.angle_beta   90.00
_cell.angle_gamma   90.00
#
_symmetry.space_group_name_H-M   'P 1'
#
loop_
_entity.id
_entity.type
_entity.pdbx_description
1 polymer ?
#
loop_
_entity_poly.entity_id
_entity_poly.type
_entity_poly.pdbx_seq_one_letter_code
_entity_poly.pdbx_strand_id
1 'polypeptide(L)'
;MSTSIWELTTVCIGMCIEQGLHKSPRRKVKGKISFLHEQLQRRVFWECYMIDRYSSVTLDRPAAVADEDIHVCFPADANDEEIDAANSSGAFADLDSFCQATTTGSAPESNTEMSVFLLCLRLRKITSKIQKRFRQKVERATGATNQVSTDSMTTSGKIHASLDELLSELEEWRRSAPMFTNPRSLYETQEWYDLLLIREKLLLVRKAVDLVPKHSNNIPPQDLVSLCLEYSIRTITQFSSMFERKQVTYTRSYFQMLFTAGLSVMYCISVITNNESETIMHAAKALQQGEKTLKEMGKDLPDALHYVAVYEALRVNVLGKLSITTEQYQAAAVHNSDLDSHDIPGVDHLQQQQHLVHSSDSWYRLSNEPMLDEQQPVSTSLIPWGNLLEDSTFWGMESGLGEYAYGDPMLLFSNITEDNG
;
A
#
# COMPACT_ATOMS: atom_id res chain seq x y z
N MET A 1 -13.47 -22.92 -13.85
CA MET A 1 -13.55 -21.48 -13.53
C MET A 1 -13.19 -21.36 -12.06
N SER A 2 -12.03 -20.80 -11.75
CA SER A 2 -11.68 -20.48 -10.36
C SER A 2 -12.47 -19.23 -10.00
N THR A 3 -13.37 -19.29 -9.02
CA THR A 3 -14.12 -18.10 -8.61
C THR A 3 -13.22 -17.21 -7.75
N SER A 4 -13.03 -15.97 -8.19
CA SER A 4 -12.19 -15.00 -7.49
C SER A 4 -12.83 -14.48 -6.19
N ILE A 5 -12.01 -13.94 -5.28
CA ILE A 5 -12.52 -13.33 -4.03
C ILE A 5 -13.44 -12.16 -4.37
N TRP A 6 -13.09 -11.34 -5.37
CA TRP A 6 -13.91 -10.21 -5.80
C TRP A 6 -15.27 -10.65 -6.36
N GLU A 7 -15.34 -11.70 -7.18
CA GLU A 7 -16.63 -12.22 -7.69
C GLU A 7 -17.51 -12.76 -6.56
N LEU A 8 -16.95 -13.57 -5.66
CA LEU A 8 -17.68 -14.08 -4.50
C LEU A 8 -18.23 -12.94 -3.64
N THR A 9 -17.41 -11.92 -3.40
CA THR A 9 -17.80 -10.77 -2.59
C THR A 9 -18.91 -9.95 -3.25
N THR A 10 -18.85 -9.80 -4.57
CA THR A 10 -19.90 -9.13 -5.35
C THR A 10 -21.24 -9.86 -5.21
N VAL A 11 -21.23 -11.20 -5.27
CA VAL A 11 -22.44 -12.01 -5.02
C VAL A 11 -22.94 -11.84 -3.58
N CYS A 12 -22.06 -11.88 -2.58
CA CYS A 12 -22.43 -11.68 -1.18
C CYS A 12 -23.09 -10.32 -0.93
N ILE A 13 -22.55 -9.24 -1.51
CA ILE A 13 -23.17 -7.91 -1.45
C ILE A 13 -24.54 -7.91 -2.14
N GLY A 14 -24.66 -8.54 -3.32
CA GLY A 14 -25.93 -8.70 -4.02
C GLY A 14 -27.00 -9.34 -3.14
N MET A 15 -26.66 -10.45 -2.46
CA MET A 15 -27.57 -11.12 -1.51
C MET A 15 -27.96 -10.23 -0.33
N CYS A 16 -27.02 -9.45 0.21
CA CYS A 16 -27.32 -8.48 1.28
C CYS A 16 -28.28 -7.37 0.79
N ILE A 17 -28.13 -6.95 -0.47
CA ILE A 17 -29.00 -5.95 -1.10
C ILE A 17 -30.42 -6.50 -1.29
N GLU A 18 -30.54 -7.71 -1.83
CA GLU A 18 -31.83 -8.39 -2.01
C GLU A 18 -32.60 -8.55 -0.69
N GLN A 19 -31.88 -8.86 0.39
CA GLN A 19 -32.44 -8.95 1.74
C GLN A 19 -32.70 -7.58 2.40
N GLY A 20 -32.25 -6.49 1.77
CA GLY A 20 -32.44 -5.13 2.29
C GLY A 20 -31.55 -4.75 3.46
N LEU A 21 -30.44 -5.47 3.70
CA LEU A 21 -29.55 -5.25 4.86
C LEU A 21 -28.81 -3.90 4.80
N HIS A 22 -28.68 -3.31 3.61
CA HIS A 22 -28.12 -1.96 3.40
C HIS A 22 -29.09 -0.83 3.79
N LYS A 23 -30.38 -1.13 4.03
CA LYS A 23 -31.41 -0.13 4.33
C LYS A 23 -31.59 -0.01 5.84
N SER A 24 -32.04 1.17 6.29
CA SER A 24 -32.42 1.33 7.69
C SER A 24 -33.56 0.34 8.04
N PRO A 25 -33.51 -0.31 9.21
CA PRO A 25 -34.52 -1.28 9.63
C PRO A 25 -35.94 -0.70 9.56
N ARG A 26 -36.86 -1.43 8.91
CA ARG A 26 -38.26 -0.97 8.80
C ARG A 26 -39.00 -1.21 10.11
N ARG A 27 -39.42 -0.13 10.79
CA ARG A 27 -40.22 -0.14 12.04
C ARG A 27 -41.56 -0.91 11.99
N LYS A 28 -42.00 -1.44 10.84
CA LYS A 28 -43.44 -1.74 10.57
C LYS A 28 -43.80 -3.19 10.20
N VAL A 29 -42.98 -4.20 10.46
CA VAL A 29 -43.41 -5.60 10.23
C VAL A 29 -43.68 -6.32 11.56
N LYS A 30 -44.85 -6.96 11.64
CA LYS A 30 -45.28 -7.81 12.77
C LYS A 30 -44.24 -8.90 12.99
N GLY A 31 -43.67 -8.93 14.19
CA GLY A 31 -42.53 -9.77 14.60
C GLY A 31 -41.30 -8.88 14.80
N LYS A 32 -41.11 -8.35 16.01
CA LYS A 32 -39.90 -7.59 16.34
C LYS A 32 -38.71 -8.55 16.24
N ILE A 33 -37.84 -8.33 15.26
CA ILE A 33 -36.50 -8.90 15.25
C ILE A 33 -35.79 -8.39 16.53
N SER A 34 -35.09 -9.27 17.25
CA SER A 34 -34.35 -8.85 18.45
C SER A 34 -33.20 -7.92 18.07
N PHE A 35 -32.78 -7.05 18.98
CA PHE A 35 -31.63 -6.18 18.74
C PHE A 35 -30.38 -6.96 18.36
N LEU A 36 -30.13 -8.11 18.99
CA LEU A 36 -29.00 -8.97 18.66
C LEU A 36 -29.10 -9.53 17.23
N HIS A 37 -30.28 -9.95 16.79
CA HIS A 37 -30.44 -10.44 15.42
C HIS A 37 -30.22 -9.33 14.38
N GLU A 38 -30.69 -8.11 14.67
CA GLU A 38 -30.39 -6.94 13.82
C GLU A 38 -28.89 -6.60 13.83
N GLN A 39 -28.24 -6.65 14.99
CA GLN A 39 -26.79 -6.45 15.12
C GLN A 39 -26.02 -7.46 14.25
N LEU A 40 -26.39 -8.74 14.26
CA LEU A 40 -25.78 -9.77 13.41
C LEU A 40 -25.97 -9.47 11.92
N GLN A 41 -27.15 -9.00 11.51
CA GLN A 41 -27.40 -8.56 10.12
C GLN A 41 -26.50 -7.38 9.72
N ARG A 42 -26.33 -6.39 10.62
CA ARG A 42 -25.41 -5.27 10.40
C ARG A 42 -23.97 -5.78 10.26
N ARG A 43 -23.50 -6.66 11.15
CA ARG A 43 -22.16 -7.26 11.10
C ARG A 43 -21.93 -7.96 9.75
N VAL A 44 -22.88 -8.78 9.28
CA VAL A 44 -22.79 -9.48 7.98
C VAL A 44 -22.67 -8.50 6.81
N PHE A 45 -23.55 -7.50 6.74
CA PHE A 45 -23.50 -6.51 5.66
C PHE A 45 -22.18 -5.74 5.65
N TRP A 46 -21.75 -5.26 6.81
CA TRP A 46 -20.56 -4.44 6.94
C TRP A 46 -19.25 -5.23 6.74
N GLU A 47 -19.23 -6.53 7.06
CA GLU A 47 -18.10 -7.40 6.71
C GLU A 47 -17.99 -7.56 5.20
N CYS A 48 -19.10 -7.87 4.52
CA CYS A 48 -19.12 -7.94 3.05
C CYS A 48 -18.65 -6.61 2.43
N TYR A 49 -19.08 -5.47 2.99
CA TYR A 49 -18.64 -4.15 2.56
C TYR A 49 -17.11 -3.98 2.68
N MET A 50 -16.50 -4.42 3.79
CA MET A 50 -15.05 -4.27 3.97
C MET A 50 -14.25 -5.06 2.94
N ILE A 51 -14.65 -6.31 2.70
CA ILE A 51 -14.00 -7.18 1.70
C ILE A 51 -14.20 -6.61 0.29
N ASP A 52 -15.40 -6.09 -0.01
CA ASP A 52 -15.72 -5.50 -1.31
C ASP A 52 -14.85 -4.27 -1.57
N ARG A 53 -14.77 -3.35 -0.60
CA ARG A 53 -13.90 -2.16 -0.73
C ARG A 53 -12.45 -2.55 -0.89
N TYR A 54 -11.96 -3.52 -0.13
CA TYR A 54 -10.57 -3.90 -0.24
C TYR A 54 -10.23 -4.51 -1.61
N SER A 55 -10.98 -5.53 -2.02
CA SER A 55 -10.74 -6.24 -3.26
C SER A 55 -10.93 -5.33 -4.47
N SER A 56 -11.99 -4.52 -4.49
CA SER A 56 -12.26 -3.56 -5.54
C SER A 56 -11.18 -2.47 -5.64
N VAL A 57 -10.62 -2.03 -4.52
CA VAL A 57 -9.48 -1.07 -4.51
C VAL A 57 -8.22 -1.70 -5.07
N THR A 58 -7.87 -2.90 -4.63
CA THR A 58 -6.66 -3.59 -5.10
C THR A 58 -6.73 -3.95 -6.59
N LEU A 59 -7.92 -4.26 -7.11
CA LEU A 59 -8.13 -4.57 -8.53
C LEU A 59 -8.45 -3.33 -9.39
N ASP A 60 -8.49 -2.14 -8.79
CA ASP A 60 -8.99 -0.88 -9.36
C ASP A 60 -10.41 -0.97 -9.98
N ARG A 61 -11.21 -1.95 -9.57
CA ARG A 61 -12.59 -2.18 -10.03
C ARG A 61 -13.61 -1.33 -9.25
N PRO A 62 -14.78 -1.00 -9.83
CA PRO A 62 -15.89 -0.41 -9.09
C PRO A 62 -16.33 -1.32 -7.94
N ALA A 63 -16.76 -0.71 -6.85
CA ALA A 63 -17.28 -1.42 -5.69
C ALA A 63 -18.73 -1.87 -5.95
N ALA A 64 -19.16 -3.00 -5.36
CA ALA A 64 -20.45 -3.62 -5.66
C ALA A 64 -21.68 -2.80 -5.25
N VAL A 65 -21.52 -1.89 -4.29
CA VAL A 65 -22.58 -0.97 -3.82
C VAL A 65 -21.97 0.41 -3.59
N ALA A 66 -22.66 1.49 -3.96
CA ALA A 66 -22.15 2.85 -3.71
C ALA A 66 -22.39 3.26 -2.25
N ASP A 67 -21.47 4.04 -1.67
CA ASP A 67 -21.58 4.51 -0.28
C ASP A 67 -22.87 5.30 0.02
N GLU A 68 -23.42 5.97 -1.00
CA GLU A 68 -24.65 6.77 -0.93
C GLU A 68 -25.93 5.92 -0.81
N ASP A 69 -25.90 4.69 -1.32
CA ASP A 69 -27.03 3.77 -1.30
C ASP A 69 -27.13 3.01 0.03
N ILE A 70 -26.16 3.20 0.92
CA ILE A 70 -26.10 2.55 2.23
C ILE A 70 -26.77 3.48 3.26
N HIS A 71 -27.85 2.99 3.87
CA HIS A 71 -28.62 3.72 4.87
C HIS A 71 -28.71 3.01 6.23
N VAL A 72 -28.19 1.78 6.32
CA VAL A 72 -28.01 1.10 7.60
C VAL A 72 -26.86 1.74 8.37
N CYS A 73 -27.03 1.93 9.68
CA CYS A 73 -25.97 2.43 10.55
C CYS A 73 -24.88 1.36 10.76
N PHE A 74 -23.73 1.76 11.30
CA PHE A 74 -22.74 0.79 11.79
C PHE A 74 -23.33 -0.13 12.87
N PRO A 75 -22.72 -1.31 13.09
CA PRO A 75 -23.07 -2.13 14.25
C PRO A 75 -22.87 -1.33 15.54
N ALA A 76 -23.62 -1.70 16.57
CA ALA A 76 -23.44 -1.13 17.90
C ALA A 76 -22.04 -1.45 18.43
N ASP A 77 -21.38 -0.46 19.04
CA ASP A 77 -20.14 -0.64 19.80
C ASP A 77 -20.49 -1.11 21.22
N ALA A 78 -20.89 -2.38 21.33
CA ALA A 78 -21.35 -3.01 22.56
C ALA A 78 -21.13 -4.52 22.48
N ASN A 79 -21.03 -5.17 23.63
CA ASN A 79 -20.98 -6.63 23.69
C ASN A 79 -22.37 -7.24 23.46
N ASP A 80 -22.45 -8.44 22.90
CA ASP A 80 -23.74 -9.10 22.62
C ASP A 80 -24.63 -9.23 23.87
N GLU A 81 -24.05 -9.46 25.06
CA GLU A 81 -24.80 -9.52 26.32
C GLU A 81 -25.48 -8.19 26.68
N GLU A 82 -24.83 -7.07 26.39
CA GLU A 82 -25.38 -5.73 26.65
C GLU A 82 -26.55 -5.43 25.69
N ILE A 83 -26.41 -5.87 24.43
CA ILE A 83 -27.45 -5.72 23.41
C ILE A 83 -28.69 -6.58 23.78
N ASP A 84 -28.49 -7.82 24.22
CA ASP A 84 -29.57 -8.69 24.68
C ASP A 84 -30.25 -8.17 25.96
N ALA A 85 -29.47 -7.63 26.90
CA ALA A 85 -30.00 -6.98 28.10
C ALA A 85 -30.84 -5.74 27.74
N ALA A 86 -30.35 -4.91 26.82
CA ALA A 86 -31.08 -3.74 26.32
C ALA A 86 -32.40 -4.13 25.65
N ASN A 87 -32.38 -5.16 24.79
CA ASN A 87 -33.58 -5.70 24.15
C ASN A 87 -34.60 -6.22 25.18
N SER A 88 -34.13 -6.95 26.20
CA SER A 88 -34.98 -7.53 27.24
C SER A 88 -35.56 -6.49 28.21
N SER A 89 -34.83 -5.41 28.45
CA SER A 89 -35.28 -4.31 29.33
C SER A 89 -36.47 -3.53 28.79
N GLY A 90 -36.64 -3.49 27.45
CA GLY A 90 -37.64 -2.65 26.78
C GLY A 90 -37.39 -1.14 26.94
N ALA A 91 -36.23 -0.72 27.44
CA ALA A 91 -35.89 0.69 27.65
C ALA A 91 -35.72 1.47 26.35
N PHE A 92 -35.39 0.78 25.25
CA PHE A 92 -35.14 1.36 23.94
C PHE A 92 -36.18 0.89 22.92
N ALA A 93 -36.58 1.79 22.03
CA ALA A 93 -37.56 1.47 21.00
C ALA A 93 -36.97 0.57 19.89
N ASP A 94 -35.69 0.76 19.58
CA ASP A 94 -34.91 0.09 18.55
C ASP A 94 -33.41 0.12 18.89
N LEU A 95 -32.59 -0.61 18.12
CA LEU A 95 -31.15 -0.69 18.30
C LEU A 95 -30.46 0.67 18.09
N ASP A 96 -30.95 1.49 17.16
CA ASP A 96 -30.38 2.82 16.91
C ASP A 96 -30.55 3.74 18.13
N SER A 97 -31.70 3.68 18.82
CA SER A 97 -31.93 4.42 20.06
C SER A 97 -30.97 3.98 21.17
N PHE A 98 -30.64 2.68 21.24
CA PHE A 98 -29.63 2.16 22.17
C PHE A 98 -28.24 2.72 21.84
N CYS A 99 -27.80 2.67 20.58
CA CYS A 99 -26.50 3.21 20.15
C CYS A 99 -26.35 4.71 20.44
N GLN A 100 -27.41 5.49 20.24
CA GLN A 100 -27.40 6.93 20.53
C GLN A 100 -27.21 7.18 22.03
N ALA A 101 -27.90 6.42 22.88
CA ALA A 101 -27.79 6.56 24.33
C ALA A 101 -26.38 6.19 24.83
N THR A 102 -25.80 5.08 24.36
CA THR A 102 -24.46 4.64 24.77
C THR A 102 -23.37 5.62 24.35
N THR A 103 -23.48 6.21 23.15
CA THR A 103 -22.54 7.23 22.66
C THR A 103 -22.52 8.49 23.54
N THR A 104 -23.65 8.85 24.17
CA THR A 104 -23.77 10.05 25.01
C THR A 104 -23.44 9.82 26.49
N GLY A 105 -23.50 8.58 26.96
CA GLY A 105 -23.53 8.26 28.39
C GLY A 105 -22.33 7.49 28.95
N SER A 106 -21.46 6.90 28.11
CA SER A 106 -20.30 6.12 28.58
C SER A 106 -19.01 6.93 28.53
N ALA A 107 -18.26 6.89 29.63
CA ALA A 107 -16.83 7.16 29.59
C ALA A 107 -16.15 6.08 28.70
N PRO A 108 -15.08 6.41 27.96
CA PRO A 108 -14.47 5.55 26.94
C PRO A 108 -13.61 4.39 27.49
N GLU A 109 -13.93 3.85 28.67
CA GLU A 109 -12.95 3.08 29.45
C GLU A 109 -12.90 1.57 29.16
N SER A 110 -13.80 1.02 28.33
CA SER A 110 -13.73 -0.40 27.96
C SER A 110 -13.90 -0.62 26.46
N ASN A 111 -12.86 -1.18 25.82
CA ASN A 111 -12.98 -1.74 24.48
C ASN A 111 -14.01 -2.88 24.50
N THR A 112 -14.84 -2.94 23.47
CA THR A 112 -15.84 -3.99 23.26
C THR A 112 -15.32 -5.02 22.26
N GLU A 113 -16.05 -6.11 22.08
CA GLU A 113 -15.80 -7.06 20.98
C GLU A 113 -15.89 -6.43 19.57
N MET A 114 -16.57 -5.28 19.44
CA MET A 114 -16.78 -4.58 18.17
C MET A 114 -15.73 -3.51 17.87
N SER A 115 -14.89 -3.14 18.84
CA SER A 115 -13.98 -1.98 18.69
C SER A 115 -13.00 -2.13 17.53
N VAL A 116 -12.41 -3.31 17.34
CA VAL A 116 -11.50 -3.60 16.20
C VAL A 116 -12.25 -3.59 14.87
N PHE A 117 -13.45 -4.18 14.83
CA PHE A 117 -14.28 -4.23 13.63
C PHE A 117 -14.67 -2.81 13.18
N LEU A 118 -15.13 -1.98 14.12
CA LEU A 118 -15.49 -0.59 13.87
C LEU A 118 -14.28 0.27 13.47
N LEU A 119 -13.10 0.01 14.03
CA LEU A 119 -11.86 0.63 13.57
C LEU A 119 -11.59 0.31 12.10
N CYS A 120 -11.68 -0.96 11.71
CA CYS A 120 -11.45 -1.41 10.34
C CYS A 120 -12.49 -0.82 9.36
N LEU A 121 -13.76 -0.77 9.78
CA LEU A 121 -14.83 -0.16 8.98
C LEU A 121 -14.59 1.32 8.71
N ARG A 122 -14.22 2.08 9.74
CA ARG A 122 -13.89 3.51 9.61
C ARG A 122 -12.73 3.70 8.64
N LEU A 123 -11.69 2.85 8.71
CA LEU A 123 -10.61 2.87 7.72
C LEU A 123 -11.14 2.63 6.31
N ARG A 124 -12.01 1.64 6.12
CA ARG A 124 -12.56 1.28 4.80
C ARG A 124 -13.47 2.36 4.21
N LYS A 125 -14.11 3.18 5.05
CA LYS A 125 -14.80 4.39 4.58
C LYS A 125 -13.82 5.41 4.02
N ILE A 126 -12.66 5.60 4.66
CA ILE A 126 -11.61 6.47 4.14
C ILE A 126 -11.07 5.89 2.82
N THR A 127 -10.75 4.58 2.76
CA THR A 127 -10.32 3.91 1.53
C THR A 127 -11.34 4.09 0.38
N SER A 128 -12.64 3.93 0.65
CA SER A 128 -13.71 4.17 -0.32
C SER A 128 -13.72 5.63 -0.81
N LYS A 129 -13.54 6.60 0.10
CA LYS A 129 -13.44 8.03 -0.21
C LYS A 129 -12.23 8.33 -1.09
N ILE A 130 -11.07 7.73 -0.80
CA ILE A 130 -9.87 7.79 -1.65
C ILE A 130 -10.25 7.30 -3.05
N GLN A 131 -10.73 6.07 -3.18
CA GLN A 131 -11.03 5.47 -4.48
C GLN A 131 -12.02 6.30 -5.31
N LYS A 132 -13.10 6.80 -4.68
CA LYS A 132 -14.11 7.65 -5.32
C LYS A 132 -13.53 8.97 -5.84
N ARG A 133 -12.74 9.68 -5.04
CA ARG A 133 -12.16 10.99 -5.41
C ARG A 133 -11.18 10.88 -6.57
N PHE A 134 -10.37 9.83 -6.59
CA PHE A 134 -9.34 9.66 -7.61
C PHE A 134 -9.91 9.06 -8.92
N ARG A 135 -10.90 8.15 -8.87
CA ARG A 135 -11.57 7.66 -10.09
C ARG A 135 -12.37 8.72 -10.85
N GLN A 136 -13.15 9.55 -10.15
CA GLN A 136 -13.93 10.63 -10.78
C GLN A 136 -13.05 11.62 -11.55
N LYS A 137 -11.76 11.73 -11.22
CA LYS A 137 -10.81 12.59 -11.93
C LYS A 137 -10.30 11.93 -13.21
N VAL A 138 -10.04 10.62 -13.22
CA VAL A 138 -9.67 9.87 -14.43
C VAL A 138 -10.78 9.99 -15.49
N GLU A 139 -12.03 9.76 -15.10
CA GLU A 139 -13.20 9.83 -16.00
C GLU A 139 -13.42 11.25 -16.57
N ARG A 140 -13.13 12.30 -15.79
CA ARG A 140 -13.22 13.69 -16.26
C ARG A 140 -12.07 14.05 -17.20
N ALA A 141 -10.87 13.51 -16.96
CA ALA A 141 -9.71 13.74 -17.82
C ALA A 141 -9.87 13.09 -19.19
N THR A 142 -10.44 11.88 -19.26
CA THR A 142 -10.72 11.19 -20.53
C THR A 142 -11.88 11.81 -21.31
N GLY A 143 -12.83 12.46 -20.64
CA GLY A 143 -13.96 13.15 -21.28
C GLY A 143 -13.68 14.59 -21.76
N ALA A 144 -12.61 15.24 -21.29
CA ALA A 144 -12.33 16.65 -21.56
C ALA A 144 -11.26 16.83 -22.65
N THR A 145 -11.66 16.73 -23.93
CA THR A 145 -10.74 16.87 -25.07
C THR A 145 -10.39 18.30 -25.49
N ASN A 146 -10.85 19.38 -24.84
CA ASN A 146 -10.67 20.75 -25.39
C ASN A 146 -10.60 21.90 -24.36
N GLN A 147 -9.61 21.94 -23.46
CA GLN A 147 -9.17 23.17 -22.79
C GLN A 147 -7.85 22.97 -22.00
N VAL A 148 -6.70 23.24 -22.62
CA VAL A 148 -5.37 23.07 -22.02
C VAL A 148 -4.69 24.41 -21.94
N SER A 149 -4.45 24.92 -20.71
CA SER A 149 -3.23 25.66 -20.29
C SER A 149 -3.38 26.31 -18.91
N THR A 150 -4.56 26.79 -18.51
CA THR A 150 -4.80 27.40 -17.18
C THR A 150 -5.24 26.40 -16.09
N ASP A 151 -5.58 25.18 -16.47
CA ASP A 151 -6.16 24.15 -15.58
C ASP A 151 -5.13 23.24 -14.88
N SER A 152 -3.86 23.21 -15.32
CA SER A 152 -2.85 22.29 -14.77
C SER A 152 -2.46 22.65 -13.33
N MET A 153 -2.18 23.94 -13.09
CA MET A 153 -1.82 24.43 -11.75
C MET A 153 -2.97 24.27 -10.75
N THR A 154 -4.21 24.58 -11.17
CA THR A 154 -5.39 24.42 -10.32
C THR A 154 -5.70 22.94 -10.05
N THR A 155 -5.42 22.06 -11.02
CA THR A 155 -5.58 20.60 -10.87
C THR A 155 -4.56 20.02 -9.89
N SER A 156 -3.29 20.40 -10.00
CA SER A 156 -2.25 20.02 -9.03
C SER A 156 -2.63 20.47 -7.62
N GLY A 157 -2.95 21.75 -7.43
CA GLY A 157 -3.38 22.28 -6.12
C GLY A 157 -4.59 21.53 -5.53
N LYS A 158 -5.57 21.15 -6.35
CA LYS A 158 -6.73 20.33 -5.93
C LYS A 158 -6.32 18.91 -5.52
N ILE A 159 -5.30 18.32 -6.15
CA ILE A 159 -4.77 16.99 -5.80
C ILE A 159 -4.08 17.07 -4.45
N HIS A 160 -3.18 18.03 -4.25
CA HIS A 160 -2.51 18.26 -2.96
C HIS A 160 -3.51 18.54 -1.83
N ALA A 161 -4.49 19.42 -2.04
CA ALA A 161 -5.52 19.68 -1.04
C ALA A 161 -6.33 18.41 -0.68
N SER A 162 -6.63 17.57 -1.67
CA SER A 162 -7.33 16.30 -1.42
C SER A 162 -6.44 15.30 -0.67
N LEU A 163 -5.14 15.26 -0.99
CA LEU A 163 -4.13 14.44 -0.33
C LEU A 163 -4.01 14.83 1.14
N ASP A 164 -3.83 16.12 1.44
CA ASP A 164 -3.66 16.64 2.80
C ASP A 164 -4.89 16.38 3.68
N GLU A 165 -6.10 16.57 3.13
CA GLU A 165 -7.36 16.27 3.84
C GLU A 165 -7.43 14.78 4.20
N LEU A 166 -7.17 13.90 3.24
CA LEU A 166 -7.26 12.46 3.43
C LEU A 166 -6.14 11.92 4.33
N LEU A 167 -4.93 12.47 4.25
CA LEU A 167 -3.84 12.17 5.19
C LEU A 167 -4.23 12.57 6.62
N SER A 168 -4.86 13.73 6.78
CA SER A 168 -5.34 14.20 8.09
C SER A 168 -6.44 13.29 8.65
N GLU A 169 -7.37 12.82 7.81
CA GLU A 169 -8.39 11.84 8.19
C GLU A 169 -7.78 10.50 8.61
N LEU A 170 -6.75 10.02 7.90
CA LEU A 170 -6.03 8.80 8.27
C LEU A 170 -5.32 8.94 9.63
N GLU A 171 -4.74 10.10 9.91
CA GLU A 171 -4.13 10.38 11.22
C GLU A 171 -5.17 10.48 12.35
N GLU A 172 -6.33 11.10 12.09
CA GLU A 172 -7.45 11.10 13.04
C GLU A 172 -7.96 9.68 13.29
N TRP A 173 -8.09 8.87 12.24
CA TRP A 173 -8.44 7.45 12.37
C TRP A 173 -7.45 6.73 13.29
N ARG A 174 -6.14 6.93 13.09
CA ARG A 174 -5.11 6.33 13.93
C ARG A 174 -5.17 6.79 15.39
N ARG A 175 -5.43 8.08 15.63
CA ARG A 175 -5.61 8.64 16.99
C ARG A 175 -6.85 8.07 17.69
N SER A 176 -7.87 7.71 16.92
CA SER A 176 -9.10 7.08 17.44
C SER A 176 -9.00 5.56 17.64
N ALA A 177 -7.81 4.97 17.47
CA ALA A 177 -7.61 3.54 17.62
C ALA A 177 -7.68 3.11 19.09
N PRO A 178 -8.39 2.00 19.40
CA PRO A 178 -8.46 1.47 20.76
C PRO A 178 -7.08 1.02 21.26
N MET A 179 -6.85 1.16 22.57
CA MET A 179 -5.66 0.68 23.25
C MET A 179 -6.03 -0.54 24.08
N PHE A 180 -5.42 -1.69 23.78
CA PHE A 180 -5.61 -2.93 24.54
C PHE A 180 -4.41 -3.13 25.47
N THR A 181 -4.66 -3.20 26.78
CA THR A 181 -3.61 -3.41 27.78
C THR A 181 -2.96 -4.79 27.68
N ASN A 182 -3.75 -5.79 27.25
CA ASN A 182 -3.27 -7.15 27.00
C ASN A 182 -3.83 -7.65 25.65
N PRO A 183 -3.17 -7.32 24.53
CA PRO A 183 -3.61 -7.74 23.20
C PRO A 183 -3.68 -9.26 23.08
N ARG A 184 -4.84 -9.79 22.70
CA ARG A 184 -5.09 -11.23 22.54
C ARG A 184 -4.78 -11.73 21.14
N SER A 185 -4.76 -10.83 20.17
CA SER A 185 -4.52 -11.13 18.77
C SER A 185 -3.75 -10.01 18.09
N LEU A 186 -3.22 -10.28 16.89
CA LEU A 186 -2.60 -9.26 16.03
C LEU A 186 -3.48 -8.02 15.85
N TYR A 187 -4.80 -8.22 15.73
CA TYR A 187 -5.74 -7.16 15.41
C TYR A 187 -5.95 -6.16 16.56
N GLU A 188 -5.45 -6.47 17.76
CA GLU A 188 -5.51 -5.60 18.93
C GLU A 188 -4.19 -4.84 19.15
N THR A 189 -3.15 -5.10 18.34
CA THR A 189 -1.82 -4.50 18.54
C THR A 189 -1.67 -3.15 17.85
N GLN A 190 -0.87 -2.28 18.45
CA GLN A 190 -0.60 -0.95 17.89
C GLN A 190 0.23 -1.03 16.61
N GLU A 191 1.16 -1.98 16.54
CA GLU A 191 2.01 -2.21 15.38
C GLU A 191 1.18 -2.59 14.15
N TRP A 192 0.08 -3.31 14.34
CA TRP A 192 -0.85 -3.64 13.25
C TRP A 192 -1.63 -2.41 12.77
N TYR A 193 -2.09 -1.55 13.68
CA TYR A 193 -2.74 -0.29 13.30
C TYR A 193 -1.79 0.65 12.57
N ASP A 194 -0.54 0.73 13.00
CA ASP A 194 0.51 1.49 12.32
C ASP A 194 0.77 0.94 10.90
N LEU A 195 0.74 -0.39 10.73
CA LEU A 195 0.92 -1.04 9.43
C LEU A 195 -0.25 -0.72 8.49
N LEU A 196 -1.48 -0.74 9.01
CA LEU A 196 -2.66 -0.33 8.25
C LEU A 196 -2.58 1.14 7.84
N LEU A 197 -2.18 2.02 8.76
CA LEU A 197 -2.01 3.45 8.47
C LEU A 197 -1.03 3.68 7.33
N ILE A 198 0.19 3.15 7.45
CA ILE A 198 1.24 3.42 6.47
C ILE A 198 0.89 2.87 5.09
N ARG A 199 0.18 1.73 5.05
CA ARG A 199 -0.31 1.12 3.83
C ARG A 199 -1.38 1.97 3.13
N GLU A 200 -2.36 2.50 3.88
CA GLU A 200 -3.38 3.39 3.29
C GLU A 200 -2.79 4.73 2.84
N LYS A 201 -1.79 5.25 3.56
CA LYS A 201 -1.02 6.41 3.13
C LYS A 201 -0.26 6.15 1.83
N LEU A 202 0.39 5.00 1.70
CA LEU A 202 1.08 4.60 0.48
C LEU A 202 0.10 4.48 -0.70
N LEU A 203 -1.07 3.86 -0.49
CA LEU A 203 -2.12 3.79 -1.51
C LEU A 203 -2.55 5.20 -1.97
N LEU A 204 -2.80 6.11 -1.02
CA LEU A 204 -3.24 7.47 -1.29
C LEU A 204 -2.20 8.27 -2.07
N VAL A 205 -0.94 8.29 -1.62
CA VAL A 205 0.12 9.07 -2.28
C VAL A 205 0.41 8.53 -3.68
N ARG A 206 0.36 7.21 -3.88
CA ARG A 206 0.51 6.61 -5.21
C ARG A 206 -0.59 7.08 -6.16
N LYS A 207 -1.87 7.02 -5.74
CA LYS A 207 -2.98 7.57 -6.55
C LYS A 207 -2.82 9.07 -6.83
N ALA A 208 -2.19 9.84 -5.94
CA ALA A 208 -1.87 11.24 -6.19
C ALA A 208 -0.77 11.40 -7.23
N VAL A 209 0.31 10.62 -7.15
CA VAL A 209 1.41 10.57 -8.14
C VAL A 209 0.89 10.22 -9.53
N ASP A 210 -0.10 9.34 -9.63
CA ASP A 210 -0.63 8.89 -10.93
C ASP A 210 -1.47 9.96 -11.63
N LEU A 211 -2.16 10.80 -10.86
CA LEU A 211 -3.09 11.81 -11.40
C LEU A 211 -2.50 13.21 -11.50
N VAL A 212 -1.39 13.49 -10.82
CA VAL A 212 -0.79 14.82 -10.85
C VAL A 212 -0.29 15.13 -12.26
N PRO A 213 -0.53 16.35 -12.79
CA PRO A 213 0.01 16.71 -14.09
C PRO A 213 1.53 16.63 -14.08
N LYS A 214 2.10 15.68 -14.81
CA LYS A 214 3.54 15.48 -14.91
C LYS A 214 4.13 16.55 -15.84
N HIS A 215 5.08 17.33 -15.35
CA HIS A 215 5.75 18.38 -16.15
C HIS A 215 7.01 17.76 -16.81
N SER A 216 7.64 18.47 -17.76
CA SER A 216 8.90 18.12 -18.46
C SER A 216 9.55 16.78 -18.08
N ASN A 217 9.60 15.82 -19.02
CA ASN A 217 10.07 14.43 -18.89
C ASN A 217 9.14 13.46 -18.14
N ASN A 218 7.83 13.76 -18.01
CA ASN A 218 6.86 12.85 -17.36
C ASN A 218 7.17 12.60 -15.86
N ILE A 219 7.79 13.57 -15.19
CA ILE A 219 8.23 13.45 -13.79
C ILE A 219 7.17 14.06 -12.84
N PRO A 220 6.74 13.33 -11.79
CA PRO A 220 5.86 13.89 -10.76
C PRO A 220 6.57 14.92 -9.86
N PRO A 221 5.82 15.81 -9.18
CA PRO A 221 6.38 16.73 -8.18
C PRO A 221 7.22 16.03 -7.11
N GLN A 222 8.38 16.62 -6.78
CA GLN A 222 9.39 16.03 -5.90
C GLN A 222 8.88 15.74 -4.47
N ASP A 223 7.95 16.53 -3.97
CA ASP A 223 7.34 16.34 -2.66
C ASP A 223 6.47 15.07 -2.62
N LEU A 224 5.69 14.78 -3.67
CA LEU A 224 4.93 13.54 -3.78
C LEU A 224 5.83 12.32 -3.93
N VAL A 225 6.91 12.43 -4.72
CA VAL A 225 7.90 11.35 -4.89
C VAL A 225 8.59 11.06 -3.55
N SER A 226 8.96 12.09 -2.79
CA SER A 226 9.55 11.95 -1.45
C SER A 226 8.61 11.27 -0.47
N LEU A 227 7.33 11.68 -0.42
CA LEU A 227 6.31 11.04 0.42
C LEU A 227 6.07 9.58 0.04
N CYS A 228 5.99 9.28 -1.26
CA CYS A 228 5.84 7.93 -1.77
C CYS A 228 7.04 7.05 -1.41
N LEU A 229 8.26 7.58 -1.51
CA LEU A 229 9.48 6.88 -1.10
C LEU A 229 9.48 6.60 0.42
N GLU A 230 9.16 7.60 1.24
CA GLU A 230 9.10 7.44 2.69
C GLU A 230 8.08 6.35 3.08
N TYR A 231 6.85 6.44 2.57
CA TYR A 231 5.79 5.51 2.94
C TYR A 231 6.04 4.09 2.44
N SER A 232 6.66 3.95 1.27
CA SER A 232 7.02 2.63 0.73
C SER A 232 8.16 1.97 1.52
N ILE A 233 9.24 2.71 1.85
CA ILE A 233 10.31 2.21 2.74
C ILE A 233 9.74 1.80 4.10
N ARG A 234 8.89 2.65 4.70
CA ARG A 234 8.25 2.37 5.99
C ARG A 234 7.35 1.13 5.93
N THR A 235 6.58 0.97 4.85
CA THR A 235 5.74 -0.22 4.64
C THR A 235 6.58 -1.50 4.63
N ILE A 236 7.67 -1.51 3.86
CA ILE A 236 8.57 -2.68 3.77
C ILE A 236 9.19 -2.99 5.13
N THR A 237 9.83 -1.99 5.74
CA THR A 237 10.60 -2.18 6.98
C THR A 237 9.71 -2.61 8.14
N GLN A 238 8.51 -2.02 8.27
CA GLN A 238 7.56 -2.36 9.31
C GLN A 238 6.98 -3.77 9.11
N PHE A 239 6.49 -4.10 7.91
CA PHE A 239 5.96 -5.44 7.64
C PHE A 239 7.03 -6.51 7.83
N SER A 240 8.22 -6.32 7.25
CA SER A 240 9.33 -7.27 7.37
C SER A 240 9.72 -7.50 8.83
N SER A 241 9.76 -6.45 9.65
CA SER A 241 10.06 -6.59 11.08
C SER A 241 9.00 -7.39 11.84
N MET A 242 7.71 -7.12 11.58
CA MET A 242 6.61 -7.90 12.17
C MET A 242 6.63 -9.36 11.71
N PHE A 243 6.97 -9.61 10.45
CA PHE A 243 7.04 -10.96 9.87
C PHE A 243 8.20 -11.77 10.45
N GLU A 244 9.40 -11.18 10.57
CA GLU A 244 10.55 -11.82 11.21
C GLU A 244 10.29 -12.18 12.68
N ARG A 245 9.53 -11.35 13.39
CA ARG A 245 9.08 -11.60 14.77
C ARG A 245 7.90 -12.57 14.86
N LYS A 246 7.41 -13.11 13.73
CA LYS A 246 6.26 -14.00 13.63
C LYS A 246 4.97 -13.42 14.22
N GLN A 247 4.83 -12.09 14.21
CA GLN A 247 3.62 -11.40 14.65
C GLN A 247 2.55 -11.39 13.56
N VAL A 248 2.98 -11.41 12.29
CA VAL A 248 2.12 -11.51 11.11
C VAL A 248 2.46 -12.76 10.31
N THR A 249 1.47 -13.33 9.63
CA THR A 249 1.63 -14.46 8.71
C THR A 249 1.76 -14.00 7.26
N TYR A 250 2.07 -14.91 6.35
CA TYR A 250 2.01 -14.67 4.93
C TYR A 250 0.56 -14.72 4.43
N THR A 251 0.22 -13.79 3.54
CA THR A 251 -1.00 -13.85 2.74
C THR A 251 -0.67 -13.31 1.35
N ARG A 252 -1.46 -13.67 0.33
CA ARG A 252 -1.28 -13.09 -1.01
C ARG A 252 -1.42 -11.58 -1.00
N SER A 253 -2.26 -11.03 -0.11
CA SER A 253 -2.41 -9.59 0.05
C SER A 253 -1.17 -8.92 0.66
N TYR A 254 -0.55 -9.54 1.66
CA TYR A 254 0.70 -9.02 2.21
C TYR A 254 1.84 -9.13 1.20
N PHE A 255 1.85 -10.19 0.40
CA PHE A 255 2.81 -10.35 -0.70
C PHE A 255 2.65 -9.19 -1.71
N GLN A 256 1.42 -8.96 -2.18
CA GLN A 256 1.09 -7.86 -3.09
C GLN A 256 1.45 -6.48 -2.49
N MET A 257 1.14 -6.25 -1.22
CA MET A 257 1.50 -5.01 -0.53
C MET A 257 3.02 -4.78 -0.53
N LEU A 258 3.79 -5.78 -0.11
CA LEU A 258 5.24 -5.69 0.02
C LEU A 258 5.91 -5.52 -1.35
N PHE A 259 5.43 -6.25 -2.35
CA PHE A 259 5.89 -6.13 -3.74
C PHE A 259 5.62 -4.72 -4.28
N THR A 260 4.39 -4.22 -4.13
CA THR A 260 3.98 -2.89 -4.60
C THR A 260 4.77 -1.79 -3.89
N ALA A 261 5.06 -1.94 -2.60
CA ALA A 261 5.92 -1.02 -1.88
C ALA A 261 7.35 -1.02 -2.47
N GLY A 262 7.94 -2.18 -2.76
CA GLY A 262 9.26 -2.23 -3.38
C GLY A 262 9.29 -1.65 -4.80
N LEU A 263 8.26 -1.88 -5.61
CA LEU A 263 8.07 -1.21 -6.89
C LEU A 263 8.02 0.32 -6.74
N SER A 264 7.32 0.82 -5.71
CA SER A 264 7.25 2.25 -5.40
C SER A 264 8.62 2.83 -5.04
N VAL A 265 9.40 2.10 -4.22
CA VAL A 265 10.78 2.51 -3.89
C VAL A 265 11.63 2.58 -5.16
N MET A 266 11.60 1.53 -5.99
CA MET A 266 12.36 1.47 -7.25
C MET A 266 11.99 2.58 -8.22
N TYR A 267 10.70 2.89 -8.34
CA TYR A 267 10.21 4.01 -9.14
C TYR A 267 10.72 5.34 -8.58
N CYS A 268 10.49 5.63 -7.31
CA CYS A 268 10.89 6.89 -6.69
C CYS A 268 12.39 7.16 -6.83
N ILE A 269 13.25 6.17 -6.53
CA ILE A 269 14.71 6.35 -6.65
C ILE A 269 15.18 6.52 -8.10
N SER A 270 14.43 6.02 -9.09
CA SER A 270 14.78 6.19 -10.50
C SER A 270 14.49 7.61 -11.03
N VAL A 271 13.60 8.34 -10.34
CA VAL A 271 13.11 9.66 -10.76
C VAL A 271 13.68 10.79 -9.90
N ILE A 272 14.09 10.52 -8.65
CA ILE A 272 14.71 11.53 -7.79
C ILE A 272 16.01 12.03 -8.41
N THR A 273 16.08 13.34 -8.66
CA THR A 273 17.26 14.00 -9.26
C THR A 273 18.29 14.44 -8.21
N ASN A 274 17.88 14.56 -6.95
CA ASN A 274 18.72 15.00 -5.85
C ASN A 274 19.24 13.76 -5.11
N ASN A 275 20.36 13.22 -5.62
CA ASN A 275 20.97 11.99 -5.10
C ASN A 275 21.67 12.21 -3.74
N GLU A 276 20.89 12.32 -2.67
CA GLU A 276 21.42 12.14 -1.33
C GLU A 276 21.82 10.67 -1.17
N SER A 277 23.13 10.43 -1.04
CA SER A 277 23.71 9.08 -0.86
C SER A 277 23.04 8.30 0.28
N GLU A 278 22.62 9.00 1.34
CA GLU A 278 21.88 8.45 2.46
C GLU A 278 20.51 7.89 2.05
N THR A 279 19.71 8.66 1.31
CA THR A 279 18.38 8.25 0.83
C THR A 279 18.47 7.00 -0.05
N ILE A 280 19.45 6.95 -0.97
CA ILE A 280 19.69 5.78 -1.83
C ILE A 280 20.09 4.56 -0.99
N MET A 281 20.96 4.73 0.01
CA MET A 281 21.35 3.65 0.90
C MET A 281 20.16 3.11 1.71
N HIS A 282 19.29 3.97 2.24
CA HIS A 282 18.08 3.55 2.95
C HIS A 282 17.12 2.79 2.04
N ALA A 283 16.89 3.28 0.82
CA ALA A 283 16.08 2.59 -0.17
C ALA A 283 16.66 1.21 -0.53
N ALA A 284 17.98 1.12 -0.77
CA ALA A 284 18.65 -0.14 -1.09
C ALA A 284 18.51 -1.18 0.04
N LYS A 285 18.70 -0.76 1.30
CA LYS A 285 18.49 -1.62 2.47
C LYS A 285 17.04 -2.11 2.58
N ALA A 286 16.08 -1.22 2.38
CA ALA A 286 14.66 -1.57 2.40
C ALA A 286 14.34 -2.59 1.29
N LEU A 287 14.82 -2.38 0.07
CA LEU A 287 14.61 -3.32 -1.04
C LEU A 287 15.21 -4.70 -0.79
N GLN A 288 16.41 -4.77 -0.20
CA GLN A 288 17.04 -6.05 0.19
C GLN A 288 16.23 -6.77 1.28
N GLN A 289 15.76 -6.02 2.28
CA GLN A 289 14.90 -6.57 3.34
C GLN A 289 13.56 -7.08 2.77
N GLY A 290 12.96 -6.31 1.86
CA GLY A 290 11.74 -6.70 1.15
C GLY A 290 11.93 -7.97 0.33
N GLU A 291 13.02 -8.08 -0.44
CA GLU A 291 13.35 -9.29 -1.20
C GLU A 291 13.48 -10.52 -0.28
N LYS A 292 14.23 -10.38 0.82
CA LYS A 292 14.39 -11.45 1.81
C LYS A 292 13.03 -11.90 2.34
N THR A 293 12.17 -10.97 2.74
CA THR A 293 10.84 -11.29 3.24
C THR A 293 9.96 -11.94 2.16
N LEU A 294 9.98 -11.46 0.91
CA LEU A 294 9.26 -12.08 -0.21
C LEU A 294 9.75 -13.50 -0.50
N LYS A 295 11.07 -13.76 -0.43
CA LYS A 295 11.66 -15.10 -0.56
C LYS A 295 11.18 -16.05 0.54
N GLU A 296 11.12 -15.58 1.78
CA GLU A 296 10.58 -16.38 2.89
C GLU A 296 9.08 -16.68 2.69
N MET A 297 8.27 -15.68 2.31
CA MET A 297 6.86 -15.89 1.99
C MET A 297 6.66 -16.86 0.81
N GLY A 298 7.54 -16.82 -0.19
CA GLY A 298 7.50 -17.69 -1.37
C GLY A 298 7.74 -19.17 -1.08
N LYS A 299 8.32 -19.52 0.09
CA LYS A 299 8.41 -20.92 0.54
C LYS A 299 7.03 -21.51 0.83
N ASP A 300 6.13 -20.67 1.34
CA ASP A 300 4.76 -21.04 1.67
C ASP A 300 3.75 -20.69 0.55
N LEU A 301 4.14 -19.79 -0.36
CA LEU A 301 3.39 -19.38 -1.56
C LEU A 301 4.18 -19.78 -2.82
N PRO A 302 4.23 -21.08 -3.18
CA PRO A 302 5.04 -21.54 -4.31
C PRO A 302 4.59 -20.96 -5.66
N ASP A 303 3.31 -20.59 -5.78
CA ASP A 303 2.75 -19.90 -6.94
C ASP A 303 3.21 -18.44 -7.07
N ALA A 304 3.92 -17.89 -6.09
CA ALA A 304 4.47 -16.53 -6.12
C ALA A 304 5.95 -16.47 -6.52
N LEU A 305 6.63 -17.61 -6.70
CA LEU A 305 8.08 -17.66 -6.89
C LEU A 305 8.55 -16.89 -8.13
N HIS A 306 7.76 -16.87 -9.22
CA HIS A 306 8.09 -16.08 -10.41
C HIS A 306 8.06 -14.58 -10.12
N TYR A 307 7.12 -14.11 -9.29
CA TYR A 307 7.13 -12.71 -8.84
C TYR A 307 8.39 -12.40 -8.04
N VAL A 308 8.80 -13.28 -7.13
CA VAL A 308 10.04 -13.09 -6.35
C VAL A 308 11.26 -12.92 -7.27
N ALA A 309 11.38 -13.75 -8.31
CA ALA A 309 12.44 -13.64 -9.30
C ALA A 309 12.39 -12.31 -10.08
N VAL A 310 11.20 -11.86 -10.47
CA VAL A 310 11.01 -10.55 -11.11
C VAL A 310 11.44 -9.41 -10.18
N TYR A 311 11.03 -9.45 -8.91
CA TYR A 311 11.41 -8.43 -7.92
C TYR A 311 12.93 -8.33 -7.76
N GLU A 312 13.62 -9.47 -7.66
CA GLU A 312 15.08 -9.55 -7.56
C GLU A 312 15.76 -8.95 -8.80
N ALA A 313 15.31 -9.33 -10.00
CA ALA A 313 15.85 -8.81 -11.25
C ALA A 313 15.68 -7.29 -11.36
N LEU A 314 14.50 -6.76 -11.00
CA LEU A 314 14.22 -5.32 -11.01
C LEU A 314 15.11 -4.58 -10.00
N ARG A 315 15.23 -5.09 -8.77
CA ARG A 315 16.09 -4.48 -7.74
C ARG A 315 17.53 -4.38 -8.22
N VAL A 316 18.09 -5.47 -8.75
CA VAL A 316 19.48 -5.51 -9.24
C VAL A 316 19.68 -4.51 -10.38
N ASN A 317 18.72 -4.42 -11.31
CA ASN A 317 18.80 -3.48 -12.43
C ASN A 317 18.79 -2.03 -11.97
N VAL A 318 17.82 -1.65 -11.13
CA VAL A 318 17.64 -0.25 -10.69
C VAL A 318 18.83 0.21 -9.85
N LEU A 319 19.28 -0.60 -8.88
CA LEU A 319 20.44 -0.27 -8.07
C LEU A 319 21.74 -0.25 -8.90
N GLY A 320 21.88 -1.15 -9.88
CA GLY A 320 23.03 -1.16 -10.78
C GLY A 320 23.14 0.12 -11.63
N LYS A 321 22.02 0.61 -12.18
CA LYS A 321 21.97 1.87 -12.93
C LYS A 321 22.37 3.07 -12.08
N LEU A 322 21.93 3.11 -10.82
CA LEU A 322 22.26 4.18 -9.89
C LEU A 322 23.75 4.20 -9.53
N SER A 323 24.38 3.03 -9.35
CA SER A 323 25.83 2.95 -9.14
C SER A 323 26.63 3.48 -10.32
N ILE A 324 26.29 3.08 -11.55
CA ILE A 324 26.96 3.56 -12.77
C ILE A 324 26.81 5.07 -12.94
N THR A 325 25.60 5.59 -12.69
CA THR A 325 25.33 7.03 -12.78
C THR A 325 26.16 7.80 -11.76
N THR A 326 26.27 7.30 -10.53
CA THR A 326 27.07 7.91 -9.45
C THR A 326 28.56 7.92 -9.79
N GLU A 327 29.09 6.81 -10.32
CA GLU A 327 30.50 6.72 -10.76
C GLU A 327 30.80 7.68 -11.93
N GLN A 328 29.88 7.82 -12.89
CA GLN A 328 30.01 8.76 -14.01
C GLN A 328 30.01 10.22 -13.56
N TYR A 329 29.14 10.59 -12.61
CA TYR A 329 29.14 11.94 -12.04
C TYR A 329 30.40 12.23 -11.21
N GLN A 330 30.90 11.26 -10.44
CA GLN A 330 32.16 11.39 -9.70
C GLN A 330 33.35 11.52 -10.65
N ALA A 331 33.42 10.73 -11.72
CA ALA A 331 34.47 10.84 -12.74
C ALA A 331 34.43 12.18 -13.47
N ALA A 332 33.25 12.71 -13.81
CA ALA A 332 33.09 14.01 -14.44
C ALA A 332 33.43 15.18 -13.49
N ALA A 333 33.14 15.04 -12.19
CA ALA A 333 33.50 16.03 -11.18
C ALA A 333 35.03 16.09 -10.96
N VAL A 334 35.70 14.94 -10.93
CA VAL A 334 37.18 14.86 -10.85
C VAL A 334 37.82 15.45 -12.11
N HIS A 335 37.26 15.16 -13.29
CA HIS A 335 37.79 15.68 -14.55
C HIS A 335 37.59 17.21 -14.71
N ASN A 336 36.57 17.79 -14.07
CA ASN A 336 36.37 19.24 -14.01
C ASN A 336 37.22 19.94 -12.94
N SER A 337 37.62 19.25 -11.85
CA SER A 337 38.60 19.78 -10.91
C SER A 337 40.03 19.79 -11.45
N ASP A 338 40.33 18.94 -12.44
CA ASP A 338 41.64 18.92 -13.11
C ASP A 338 41.80 20.01 -14.18
N LEU A 339 40.73 20.74 -14.53
CA LEU A 339 40.76 21.82 -15.52
C LEU A 339 40.93 23.23 -14.92
N ASP A 340 40.97 23.37 -13.59
CA ASP A 340 41.14 24.68 -12.91
C ASP A 340 42.48 24.82 -12.15
N SER A 341 43.46 23.95 -12.44
CA SER A 341 44.83 24.09 -11.93
C SER A 341 45.79 24.58 -13.02
N HIS A 342 45.65 25.85 -13.41
CA HIS A 342 46.76 26.56 -14.05
C HIS A 342 47.65 27.22 -13.00
N ASP A 343 48.90 26.79 -13.02
CA ASP A 343 50.04 27.15 -12.18
C ASP A 343 50.16 28.64 -11.81
N ILE A 344 50.42 28.89 -10.52
CA ILE A 344 51.22 30.04 -10.07
C ILE A 344 52.36 29.47 -9.21
N PRO A 345 53.64 29.65 -9.58
CA PRO A 345 54.75 29.11 -8.82
C PRO A 345 55.17 30.05 -7.68
N GLY A 346 55.34 29.47 -6.49
CA GLY A 346 56.13 30.05 -5.41
C GLY A 346 55.39 30.18 -4.08
N VAL A 347 55.80 29.39 -3.10
CA VAL A 347 56.40 29.81 -1.82
C VAL A 347 56.41 28.61 -0.87
N ASP A 348 57.60 28.27 -0.40
CA ASP A 348 57.90 27.32 0.67
C ASP A 348 57.15 27.64 1.98
N HIS A 349 56.59 26.65 2.66
CA HIS A 349 57.10 26.14 3.95
C HIS A 349 56.10 25.27 4.75
N LEU A 350 56.70 24.26 5.40
CA LEU A 350 56.34 23.67 6.71
C LEU A 350 55.24 22.60 6.78
N GLN A 351 55.64 21.38 6.41
CA GLN A 351 55.84 20.25 7.33
C GLN A 351 55.22 20.38 8.75
N GLN A 352 54.18 19.59 9.02
CA GLN A 352 54.07 18.91 10.33
C GLN A 352 53.59 17.46 10.15
N GLN A 353 54.42 16.57 10.68
CA GLN A 353 54.32 15.11 10.64
C GLN A 353 53.31 14.56 11.65
N GLN A 354 52.62 13.51 11.19
CA GLN A 354 52.36 12.21 11.83
C GLN A 354 51.46 12.13 13.06
N HIS A 355 50.44 11.27 12.96
CA HIS A 355 50.53 9.97 13.62
C HIS A 355 49.74 8.87 12.88
N LEU A 356 50.45 7.79 12.57
CA LEU A 356 49.92 6.51 12.09
C LEU A 356 49.05 5.84 13.17
N VAL A 357 47.95 5.21 12.76
CA VAL A 357 47.52 3.91 13.29
C VAL A 357 47.06 3.02 12.12
N HIS A 358 47.67 1.84 12.06
CA HIS A 358 47.40 0.69 11.19
C HIS A 358 45.92 0.28 11.11
N SER A 359 45.46 -0.16 9.93
CA SER A 359 45.27 -1.60 9.64
C SER A 359 44.84 -1.82 8.19
N SER A 360 45.46 -2.83 7.58
CA SER A 360 45.39 -3.25 6.19
C SER A 360 44.17 -4.12 5.85
N ASP A 361 43.77 -4.02 4.59
CA ASP A 361 43.52 -5.10 3.62
C ASP A 361 42.41 -6.15 3.80
N SER A 362 41.63 -6.21 2.70
CA SER A 362 41.27 -7.41 1.93
C SER A 362 40.19 -8.34 2.47
N TRP A 363 39.03 -8.33 1.79
CA TRP A 363 38.13 -9.48 1.72
C TRP A 363 37.57 -9.67 0.30
N TYR A 364 38.26 -10.49 -0.50
CA TYR A 364 37.65 -11.28 -1.58
C TYR A 364 38.06 -12.76 -1.42
N ARG A 365 37.04 -13.61 -1.45
CA ARG A 365 36.99 -15.07 -1.75
C ARG A 365 37.80 -16.06 -0.89
N LEU A 366 37.08 -17.02 -0.30
CA LEU A 366 37.11 -18.44 -0.70
C LEU A 366 36.20 -19.27 0.22
N SER A 367 35.30 -20.06 -0.36
CA SER A 367 34.83 -21.35 0.17
C SER A 367 34.22 -22.15 -0.98
N ASN A 368 35.00 -23.10 -1.50
CA ASN A 368 34.54 -24.20 -2.36
C ASN A 368 33.90 -25.29 -1.50
N GLU A 369 32.85 -25.95 -2.03
CA GLU A 369 32.52 -27.39 -1.94
C GLU A 369 31.22 -27.64 -2.76
N PRO A 370 30.95 -28.88 -3.25
CA PRO A 370 31.02 -29.17 -4.68
C PRO A 370 29.68 -29.22 -5.44
N MET A 371 29.83 -29.29 -6.77
CA MET A 371 28.81 -29.24 -7.81
C MET A 371 27.82 -30.42 -7.81
N LEU A 372 26.54 -30.12 -8.09
CA LEU A 372 25.59 -31.03 -8.72
C LEU A 372 24.64 -30.24 -9.65
N ASP A 373 24.72 -30.60 -10.93
CA ASP A 373 23.86 -30.39 -12.11
C ASP A 373 23.43 -29.00 -12.62
N GLU A 374 23.80 -28.77 -13.88
CA GLU A 374 23.49 -27.67 -14.77
C GLU A 374 21.99 -27.57 -15.12
N GLN A 375 21.40 -26.39 -14.88
CA GLN A 375 20.35 -25.85 -15.75
C GLN A 375 20.75 -24.44 -16.19
N GLN A 376 20.78 -24.24 -17.51
CA GLN A 376 21.37 -23.09 -18.19
C GLN A 376 20.73 -21.76 -17.78
N PRO A 377 21.52 -20.67 -17.63
CA PRO A 377 20.98 -19.34 -17.38
C PRO A 377 20.32 -18.81 -18.66
N VAL A 378 19.03 -18.46 -18.56
CA VAL A 378 18.29 -17.76 -19.61
C VAL A 378 18.97 -16.42 -19.90
N SER A 379 19.37 -16.23 -21.16
CA SER A 379 20.08 -15.05 -21.66
C SER A 379 19.26 -13.77 -21.47
N THR A 380 19.70 -12.90 -20.56
CA THR A 380 19.11 -11.57 -20.25
C THR A 380 19.65 -10.47 -21.17
N SER A 381 19.78 -10.74 -22.47
CA SER A 381 20.18 -9.71 -23.44
C SER A 381 19.00 -8.82 -23.84
N LEU A 382 19.10 -7.55 -23.44
CA LEU A 382 18.47 -6.37 -24.05
C LEU A 382 16.94 -6.23 -23.91
N ILE A 383 16.47 -6.00 -22.68
CA ILE A 383 15.20 -5.29 -22.46
C ILE A 383 15.53 -3.80 -22.22
N PRO A 384 15.01 -2.84 -23.00
CA PRO A 384 15.23 -1.41 -22.78
C PRO A 384 14.41 -0.90 -21.58
N TRP A 385 14.94 -1.13 -20.37
CA TRP A 385 14.25 -0.90 -19.10
C TRP A 385 13.96 0.56 -18.73
N GLY A 386 14.42 1.55 -19.52
CA GLY A 386 14.02 2.95 -19.35
C GLY A 386 12.51 3.14 -19.54
N ASN A 387 11.92 2.37 -20.46
CA ASN A 387 10.50 2.45 -20.81
C ASN A 387 9.60 1.57 -19.91
N LEU A 388 10.18 0.72 -19.04
CA LEU A 388 9.40 -0.22 -18.21
C LEU A 388 8.70 0.48 -17.04
N LEU A 389 9.34 1.51 -16.51
CA LEU A 389 8.78 2.38 -15.46
C LEU A 389 7.93 3.52 -16.05
N GLU A 390 7.93 3.69 -17.38
CA GLU A 390 7.18 4.71 -18.14
C GLU A 390 5.90 4.13 -18.78
N ASP A 391 4.97 3.61 -17.98
CA ASP A 391 3.52 3.60 -18.29
C ASP A 391 2.81 2.39 -18.96
N SER A 392 3.38 1.18 -19.08
CA SER A 392 2.52 -0.01 -19.39
C SER A 392 2.86 -1.30 -18.64
N THR A 393 4.13 -1.65 -18.56
CA THR A 393 4.52 -2.92 -17.92
C THR A 393 4.48 -2.85 -16.40
N PHE A 394 4.84 -1.70 -15.81
CA PHE A 394 4.70 -1.46 -14.36
C PHE A 394 3.24 -1.63 -13.90
N TRP A 395 2.31 -0.96 -14.59
CA TRP A 395 0.87 -1.06 -14.32
C TRP A 395 0.32 -2.47 -14.59
N GLY A 396 0.80 -3.14 -15.64
CA GLY A 396 0.46 -4.54 -15.92
C GLY A 396 0.90 -5.49 -14.81
N MET A 397 2.09 -5.30 -14.23
CA MET A 397 2.56 -6.09 -13.09
C MET A 397 1.69 -5.85 -11.85
N GLU A 398 1.35 -4.60 -11.56
CA GLU A 398 0.48 -4.28 -10.40
C GLU A 398 -0.93 -4.83 -10.57
N SER A 399 -1.49 -4.73 -11.76
CA SER A 399 -2.77 -5.37 -12.10
C SER A 399 -2.67 -6.88 -11.90
N GLY A 400 -1.61 -7.52 -12.38
CA GLY A 400 -1.39 -8.96 -12.22
C GLY A 400 -1.24 -9.40 -10.75
N LEU A 401 -0.57 -8.59 -9.93
CA LEU A 401 -0.46 -8.83 -8.49
C LEU A 401 -1.79 -8.63 -7.76
N GLY A 402 -2.62 -7.70 -8.23
CA GLY A 402 -3.99 -7.53 -7.77
C GLY A 402 -4.82 -8.78 -8.05
N GLU A 403 -4.78 -9.27 -9.29
CA GLU A 403 -5.47 -10.51 -9.69
C GLU A 403 -4.97 -11.72 -8.89
N TYR A 404 -3.66 -11.84 -8.67
CA TYR A 404 -3.08 -12.87 -7.82
C TYR A 404 -3.66 -12.86 -6.39
N ALA A 405 -3.83 -11.67 -5.81
CA ALA A 405 -4.30 -11.52 -4.44
C ALA A 405 -5.82 -11.68 -4.28
N TYR A 406 -6.61 -11.12 -5.21
CA TYR A 406 -8.07 -10.98 -5.06
C TYR A 406 -8.91 -11.35 -6.28
N GLY A 407 -8.27 -11.49 -7.43
CA GLY A 407 -8.92 -11.76 -8.70
C GLY A 407 -8.81 -13.24 -9.10
N ASP A 408 -8.85 -13.50 -10.41
CA ASP A 408 -8.64 -14.84 -10.94
C ASP A 408 -7.17 -15.00 -11.36
N PRO A 409 -6.36 -15.81 -10.65
CA PRO A 409 -4.96 -16.01 -11.01
C PRO A 409 -4.78 -16.64 -12.40
N MET A 410 -5.83 -17.21 -13.01
CA MET A 410 -5.78 -17.77 -14.36
C MET A 410 -5.87 -16.72 -15.48
N LEU A 411 -6.36 -15.50 -15.19
CA LEU A 411 -6.41 -14.40 -16.18
C LEU A 411 -5.01 -13.84 -16.51
N LEU A 412 -4.00 -14.14 -15.69
CA LEU A 412 -2.59 -13.82 -15.97
C LEU A 412 -2.06 -14.50 -17.24
N PHE A 413 -2.64 -15.65 -17.63
CA PHE A 413 -2.16 -16.44 -18.75
C PHE A 413 -2.93 -16.19 -20.05
N SER A 414 -4.09 -15.54 -20.02
CA SER A 414 -4.88 -15.24 -21.22
C SER A 414 -4.34 -14.03 -21.98
N ASN A 415 -3.78 -13.02 -21.29
CA ASN A 415 -3.28 -11.80 -21.93
C ASN A 415 -1.88 -11.97 -22.57
N ILE A 416 -1.20 -13.09 -22.32
CA ILE A 416 0.10 -13.40 -22.94
C ILE A 416 -0.09 -14.22 -24.24
N THR A 417 -1.27 -14.83 -24.44
CA THR A 417 -1.53 -15.67 -25.62
C THR A 417 -2.22 -14.95 -26.78
N GLU A 418 -2.72 -13.72 -26.60
CA GLU A 418 -3.45 -13.01 -27.66
C GLU A 418 -2.59 -12.11 -28.57
N ASP A 419 -1.30 -11.94 -28.29
CA ASP A 419 -0.39 -11.10 -29.10
C ASP A 419 0.40 -11.90 -30.18
N ASN A 420 -0.07 -13.11 -30.52
CA ASN A 420 0.51 -13.97 -31.58
C ASN A 420 -0.57 -14.45 -32.58
N GLY A 421 -1.45 -13.54 -33.00
CA GLY A 421 -2.47 -13.78 -34.04
C GLY A 421 -2.22 -12.97 -35.30
#